data_AF-A0A0V1LNG6-F1
#
_entry.id   AF-A0A0V1LNG6-F1
#
_cell.length_a   1.000
_cell.length_b   1.000
_cell.length_c   1.000
_cell.angle_alpha   90.00
_cell.angle_beta   90.00
_cell.angle_gamma   90.00
#
_symmetry.space_group_name_H-M   'P 1'
#
loop_
_entity.id
_entity.type
_entity.pdbx_description
1 polymer ?
#
loop_
_entity_poly.entity_id
_entity_poly.type
_entity_poly.pdbx_seq_one_letter_code
_entity_poly.pdbx_strand_id
1 'polypeptide(L)' 'MQAGFPPVIIRVEDRLQYYESLKLANEGDLRPFVRFIAECTRRTLDEYLANSVCSVDEASNPLEPIVDNGRTIIK' A
#
# COMPACT_ATOMS: atom_id res chain seq x y z
N MET A 1 -9.07 14.98 -7.11
CA MET A 1 -9.39 15.14 -5.67
C MET A 1 -9.08 16.55 -5.26
N GLN A 2 -9.96 17.22 -4.50
CA GLN A 2 -9.77 18.64 -4.13
C GLN A 2 -9.03 18.84 -2.81
N ALA A 3 -9.14 17.90 -1.87
CA ALA A 3 -8.54 17.98 -0.54
C ALA A 3 -7.11 17.39 -0.45
N GLY A 4 -6.46 17.08 -1.57
CA GLY A 4 -5.08 16.55 -1.58
C GLY A 4 -4.91 15.08 -1.19
N PHE A 5 -6.00 14.34 -0.95
CA PHE A 5 -5.94 12.89 -0.71
C PHE A 5 -5.76 12.09 -2.01
N PRO A 6 -5.05 10.94 -1.97
CA PRO A 6 -4.98 10.02 -3.10
C PRO A 6 -6.35 9.37 -3.38
N PRO A 7 -6.53 8.73 -4.56
CA PRO A 7 -7.72 7.93 -4.84
C PRO A 7 -7.89 6.80 -3.82
N VAL A 8 -8.96 6.87 -3.04
CA VAL A 8 -9.34 5.81 -2.11
C VAL A 8 -9.94 4.64 -2.90
N ILE A 9 -9.41 3.43 -2.67
CA ILE A 9 -9.84 2.21 -3.35
C ILE A 9 -10.60 1.34 -2.36
N ILE A 10 -11.84 0.97 -2.72
CA ILE A 10 -12.61 -0.05 -1.99
C ILE A 10 -12.35 -1.38 -2.70
N ARG A 11 -11.79 -2.35 -1.97
CA ARG A 11 -11.45 -3.67 -2.53
C ARG A 11 -12.71 -4.52 -2.67
N VAL A 12 -12.71 -5.43 -3.64
CA VAL A 12 -13.86 -6.34 -3.88
C VAL A 12 -14.11 -7.28 -2.70
N GLU A 13 -13.04 -7.65 -1.98
CA GLU A 13 -13.11 -8.46 -0.75
C GLU A 13 -13.90 -7.78 0.38
N ASP A 14 -13.90 -6.43 0.45
CA ASP A 14 -14.63 -5.66 1.46
C ASP A 14 -16.12 -5.48 1.12
N ARG A 15 -16.62 -6.13 0.07
CA ARG A 15 -17.98 -5.95 -0.45
C ARG A 15 -19.07 -6.15 0.62
N LEU A 16 -18.91 -7.14 1.49
CA LEU A 16 -19.87 -7.40 2.57
C LEU A 16 -19.94 -6.21 3.53
N GLN A 17 -18.78 -5.79 4.06
CA GLN A 17 -18.67 -4.68 5.01
C GLN A 17 -19.14 -3.35 4.42
N TYR A 18 -18.91 -3.13 3.12
CA TYR A 18 -19.43 -1.98 2.39
C TYR A 18 -20.97 -1.92 2.44
N TYR A 19 -21.65 -3.02 2.12
CA TYR A 19 -23.12 -3.04 2.14
C TYR A 19 -23.70 -3.01 3.55
N GLU A 20 -23.05 -3.66 4.53
CA GLU A 20 -23.49 -3.61 5.93
C GLU A 20 -23.42 -2.20 6.50
N SER A 21 -22.30 -1.51 6.30
CA SER A 21 -22.14 -0.13 6.75
C SER A 21 -23.07 0.84 6.01
N LEU A 22 -23.36 0.60 4.73
CA LEU A 22 -24.34 1.37 3.97
C LEU A 22 -25.78 1.12 4.45
N LYS A 23 -26.10 -0.10 4.86
CA LYS A 23 -27.40 -0.42 5.45
C LYS A 23 -27.62 0.36 6.75
N LEU A 24 -26.63 0.36 7.65
CA LEU A 24 -26.67 1.14 8.89
C LEU A 24 -26.78 2.65 8.63
N ALA A 25 -26.08 3.14 7.60
CA ALA A 25 -26.21 4.53 7.14
C ALA A 25 -27.64 4.86 6.69
N ASN A 26 -28.30 3.95 5.95
CA ASN A 26 -29.69 4.12 5.52
C ASN A 26 -30.68 4.08 6.70
N GLU A 27 -30.35 3.37 7.77
CA GLU A 27 -31.12 3.35 9.03
C GLU A 27 -30.89 4.62 9.87
N GLY A 28 -29.93 5.47 9.49
CA GLY A 28 -29.69 6.80 10.05
C GLY A 28 -28.33 6.97 10.74
N ASP A 29 -27.55 5.91 10.92
CA ASP A 29 -26.21 6.01 11.50
C ASP A 29 -25.11 5.93 10.42
N LEU A 30 -24.59 7.08 10.02
CA LEU A 30 -23.53 7.20 9.03
C LEU A 30 -22.13 6.88 9.58
N ARG A 31 -21.94 6.84 10.91
CA ARG A 31 -20.61 6.72 11.54
C ARG A 31 -19.87 5.43 11.14
N PRO A 32 -20.52 4.24 11.03
CA PRO A 32 -19.87 3.03 10.56
C PRO A 32 -19.36 3.16 9.13
N PHE A 33 -20.14 3.78 8.24
CA PHE A 33 -19.75 3.98 6.84
C PHE A 33 -18.57 4.95 6.70
N VAL A 34 -18.59 6.09 7.40
CA VAL A 34 -17.46 7.03 7.38
C VAL A 34 -16.19 6.38 7.93
N ARG A 35 -16.30 5.57 8.99
CA ARG A 35 -15.16 4.83 9.56
C ARG A 35 -14.60 3.80 8.58
N PHE A 36 -15.47 3.12 7.84
CA PHE A 36 -15.06 2.21 6.76
C PHE A 36 -14.25 2.93 5.68
N ILE A 37 -14.74 4.08 5.19
CA ILE A 37 -14.00 4.89 4.20
C ILE A 37 -12.66 5.40 4.75
N ALA A 38 -12.61 5.80 6.02
CA ALA A 38 -11.37 6.19 6.68
C ALA A 38 -10.35 5.04 6.71
N GLU A 39 -10.82 3.81 6.92
CA GLU A 39 -9.96 2.63 6.88
C GLU A 39 -9.41 2.35 5.47
N CYS A 40 -10.26 2.41 4.44
CA CYS A 40 -9.81 2.30 3.04
C CYS A 40 -8.78 3.39 2.71
N THR A 41 -9.03 4.63 3.16
CA THR A 41 -8.11 5.76 2.96
C THR A 41 -6.76 5.52 3.63
N ARG A 42 -6.76 5.01 4.86
CA ARG A 42 -5.54 4.64 5.59
C ARG A 42 -4.74 3.59 4.81
N ARG A 43 -5.38 2.51 4.36
CA ARG A 43 -4.69 1.45 3.60
C ARG A 43 -4.07 2.00 2.31
N THR A 44 -4.80 2.85 1.59
CA THR A 44 -4.26 3.53 0.40
C THR A 44 -3.04 4.39 0.76
N LEU A 45 -3.09 5.17 1.84
CA LEU A 45 -1.93 5.96 2.28
C LEU A 45 -0.75 5.08 2.66
N ASP A 46 -0.98 3.98 3.37
CA ASP A 46 0.06 3.02 3.75
C ASP A 46 0.75 2.43 2.51
N GLU A 47 -0.01 2.07 1.47
CA GLU A 47 0.52 1.58 0.19
C GLU A 47 1.38 2.64 -0.53
N TYR A 48 0.92 3.90 -0.57
CA TYR A 48 1.69 4.99 -1.18
C TYR A 48 2.98 5.28 -0.39
N LEU A 49 2.90 5.28 0.94
CA LEU A 49 4.06 5.50 1.80
C LEU A 49 5.07 4.38 1.63
N ALA A 50 4.65 3.12 1.69
CA ALA A 50 5.51 1.95 1.48
C ALA A 50 6.26 2.03 0.14
N ASN A 51 5.56 2.38 -0.94
CA ASN A 51 6.17 2.56 -2.25
C ASN A 51 7.13 3.76 -2.32
N SER A 52 6.87 4.81 -1.53
CA SER A 52 7.74 6.00 -1.48
C SER A 52 9.00 5.80 -0.63
N VAL A 53 8.93 5.01 0.44
CA VAL A 53 10.06 4.83 1.38
C VAL A 53 11.02 3.71 0.96
N CYS A 54 10.61 2.77 0.11
CA CYS A 54 11.45 1.68 -0.40
C CYS A 54 12.52 2.08 -1.45
N SER A 55 12.80 3.37 -1.67
CA SER A 55 13.90 3.81 -2.55
C SER A 55 15.26 3.92 -1.82
N VAL A 56 15.36 3.39 -0.60
CA VAL A 56 16.61 3.31 0.15
C VAL A 56 16.66 1.89 0.73
N ASP A 57 17.83 1.25 0.62
CA ASP A 57 18.16 -0.10 1.11
C ASP A 57 18.17 -1.25 0.06
N GLU A 58 18.60 -0.97 -1.17
CA GLU A 58 19.21 -2.00 -2.04
C GLU A 58 20.61 -1.59 -2.57
N ALA A 59 21.31 -0.71 -1.85
CA ALA A 59 22.71 -0.31 -2.14
C ALA A 59 23.68 -0.58 -0.98
N SER A 60 23.29 -1.37 0.02
CA SER A 60 24.13 -1.74 1.16
C SER A 60 24.22 -3.26 1.35
N ASN A 61 24.18 -4.04 0.27
CA ASN A 61 24.80 -5.35 0.32
C ASN A 61 26.30 -5.13 0.06
N PRO A 62 27.21 -5.31 1.04
CA PRO A 62 28.63 -5.17 0.80
C PRO A 62 29.00 -6.12 -0.34
N LEU A 63 29.64 -5.56 -1.38
CA LEU A 63 30.17 -6.29 -2.53
C LEU A 63 30.70 -7.65 -2.06
N GLU A 64 30.06 -8.74 -2.49
CA GLU A 64 30.65 -10.05 -2.27
C GLU A 64 32.06 -10.02 -2.87
N PRO A 65 33.09 -10.42 -2.10
CA PRO A 65 34.45 -10.37 -2.58
C PRO A 65 34.53 -11.22 -3.84
N ILE A 66 34.98 -10.61 -4.93
CA ILE A 66 35.29 -11.31 -6.17
C ILE A 66 36.41 -12.29 -5.81
N VAL A 67 36.04 -13.55 -5.56
CA VAL A 67 37.00 -14.64 -5.48
C VAL A 67 37.48 -14.85 -6.91
N ASP A 68 38.65 -14.28 -7.22
CA ASP A 68 39.39 -14.55 -8.45
C ASP A 68 39.83 -16.02 -8.45
N ASN A 69 38.91 -16.91 -8.80
CA ASN A 69 39.19 -18.31 -9.09
C ASN A 69 39.68 -18.44 -10.54
N GLY A 70 40.69 -17.65 -10.93
CA GLY A 70 41.71 -17.97 -11.94
C GLY A 70 41.27 -18.56 -13.30
N ARG A 71 40.01 -18.39 -13.70
CA ARG A 71 39.42 -18.89 -14.96
C ARG A 71 38.35 -17.89 -15.36
N THR A 72 38.64 -16.89 -16.18
CA THR A 72 38.46 -17.00 -17.64
C THR A 72 39.19 -15.85 -18.36
N ILE A 73 40.45 -16.10 -18.72
CA ILE A 73 41.03 -16.11 -20.08
C ILE A 73 40.27 -15.32 -21.19
N ILE A 74 40.81 -14.11 -21.49
CA ILE A 74 41.09 -13.38 -22.77
C ILE A 74 40.07 -13.08 -23.90
N LYS A 75 40.20 -11.80 -24.31
CA LYS A 75 40.15 -11.13 -25.63
C LYS A 75 38.81 -10.64 -26.19
#